data_AF-A0A7C8A6U2-F1
#
_entry.id   AF-A0A7C8A6U2-F1
#
_cell.length_a   1.000
_cell.length_b   1.000
_cell.length_c   1.000
_cell.angle_alpha   90.00
_cell.angle_beta   90.00
_cell.angle_gamma   90.00
#
_symmetry.space_group_name_H-M   'P 1'
#
loop_
_entity.id
_entity.type
_entity.pdbx_description
1 polymer ?
#
loop_
_entity_poly.entity_id
_entity_poly.type
_entity_poly.pdbx_seq_one_letter_code
_entity_poly.pdbx_strand_id
1 'polypeptide(L)'
;MMNKTDIGIKKHPNYLKFIAFLQRAVPVLMLIFLFLSPFTQDTSIKEICIYSSIVFVLFLSLSRQFDFSFKTPLTAGFILFIIWTFIGLPFALNRPNTIHDIYAHLLKYLAIYYILVNFFSSRQKLSALIWVMIASGMVYTIWYMSYFYLYLGHNLSDRLIIFPYRDYIYVVA
;
A
#
# COMPACT_ATOMS: atom_id res chain seq x y z
N MET A 1 39.51 -1.52 -33.67
CA MET A 1 38.15 -1.70 -33.12
C MET A 1 38.14 -1.14 -31.71
N MET A 2 37.50 0.02 -31.52
CA MET A 2 37.57 0.82 -30.31
C MET A 2 36.38 0.46 -29.40
N ASN A 3 36.68 0.03 -28.17
CA ASN A 3 35.71 -0.46 -27.20
C ASN A 3 34.88 0.71 -26.64
N LYS A 4 33.55 0.59 -26.67
CA LYS A 4 32.60 1.67 -26.41
C LYS A 4 32.03 1.66 -24.98
N THR A 5 32.77 1.12 -24.01
CA THR A 5 32.26 0.86 -22.64
C THR A 5 32.85 1.69 -21.52
N ASP A 6 33.64 2.73 -21.81
CA ASP A 6 34.18 3.61 -20.77
C ASP A 6 33.75 5.08 -20.92
N ILE A 7 32.47 5.33 -21.19
CA ILE A 7 31.87 6.64 -20.85
C ILE A 7 31.55 6.60 -19.35
N GLY A 8 32.61 6.56 -18.55
CA GLY A 8 32.57 6.69 -17.10
C GLY A 8 32.19 8.12 -16.74
N ILE A 9 30.89 8.42 -16.75
CA ILE A 9 30.36 9.60 -16.07
C ILE A 9 30.70 9.40 -14.59
N LYS A 10 31.77 10.06 -14.11
CA LYS A 10 32.10 10.16 -12.68
C LYS A 10 30.90 10.81 -11.98
N LYS A 11 29.99 9.97 -11.47
CA LYS A 11 28.84 10.44 -10.69
C LYS A 11 29.36 11.21 -9.49
N HIS A 12 28.93 12.47 -9.37
CA HIS A 12 29.35 13.34 -8.28
C HIS A 12 29.02 12.68 -6.92
N PRO A 13 29.85 12.79 -5.88
CA PRO A 13 29.59 12.18 -4.57
C PRO A 13 28.22 12.55 -3.98
N ASN A 14 27.69 13.74 -4.30
CA ASN A 14 26.36 14.18 -3.88
C ASN A 14 25.23 13.38 -4.55
N TYR A 15 25.42 12.95 -5.81
CA TYR A 15 24.46 12.12 -6.52
C TYR A 15 24.32 10.75 -5.84
N LEU A 16 25.43 10.12 -5.46
CA LEU A 16 25.41 8.82 -4.80
C LEU A 16 24.74 8.89 -3.42
N LYS A 17 25.00 9.95 -2.65
CA LYS A 17 24.32 10.20 -1.37
C LYS A 17 22.81 10.38 -1.56
N PHE A 18 22.41 11.11 -2.60
CA PHE A 18 21.00 11.33 -2.92
C PHE A 18 20.28 10.02 -3.29
N ILE A 19 20.88 9.17 -4.13
CA ILE A 19 20.33 7.85 -4.48
C ILE A 19 20.19 6.97 -3.24
N ALA A 20 21.21 6.93 -2.37
CA ALA A 20 21.16 6.16 -1.13
C ALA A 20 20.05 6.67 -0.18
N PHE A 21 19.82 7.98 -0.14
CA PHE A 21 18.71 8.57 0.60
C PHE A 21 17.36 8.09 0.05
N LEU A 22 17.14 8.18 -1.27
CA LEU A 22 15.89 7.73 -1.89
C LEU A 22 15.62 6.24 -1.66
N GLN A 23 16.64 5.40 -1.79
CA GLN A 23 16.52 3.95 -1.56
C GLN A 23 16.10 3.61 -0.11
N ARG A 24 16.46 4.45 0.87
CA ARG A 24 16.03 4.30 2.27
C ARG A 24 14.68 4.96 2.54
N ALA A 25 14.38 6.07 1.87
CA ALA A 25 13.12 6.80 2.04
C ALA A 25 11.91 5.96 1.60
N VAL A 26 12.02 5.26 0.45
CA VAL A 26 10.93 4.42 -0.09
C VAL A 26 10.38 3.40 0.93
N PRO A 27 11.19 2.51 1.54
CA PRO A 27 10.66 1.54 2.49
C PRO A 27 10.09 2.23 3.75
N VAL A 28 10.65 3.35 4.20
CA VAL A 28 10.12 4.10 5.35
C VAL A 28 8.73 4.66 5.03
N LEU A 29 8.56 5.30 3.87
CA LEU A 29 7.26 5.81 3.43
C LEU A 29 6.22 4.69 3.30
N MET A 30 6.63 3.52 2.78
CA MET A 30 5.75 2.35 2.69
C MET A 30 5.36 1.80 4.07
N LEU A 31 6.27 1.79 5.05
CA LEU A 31 5.96 1.39 6.42
C LEU A 31 4.95 2.34 7.06
N ILE A 32 5.11 3.65 6.88
CA ILE A 32 4.15 4.65 7.38
C ILE A 32 2.77 4.43 6.72
N PHE A 33 2.73 4.26 5.40
CA PHE A 33 1.48 3.99 4.70
C PHE A 33 0.77 2.74 5.24
N LEU A 34 1.50 1.63 5.40
CA LEU A 34 0.94 0.38 5.91
C LEU A 34 0.54 0.47 7.38
N PHE A 35 1.29 1.21 8.19
CA PHE A 35 0.91 1.49 9.57
C PHE A 35 -0.40 2.27 9.65
N LEU A 36 -0.71 3.12 8.67
CA LEU A 36 -1.98 3.84 8.65
C LEU A 36 -3.12 3.03 7.99
N SER A 37 -2.84 1.86 7.40
CA SER A 37 -3.82 1.09 6.62
C SER A 37 -5.11 0.73 7.39
N PRO A 38 -5.06 0.24 8.64
CA PRO A 38 -6.27 -0.13 9.39
C PRO A 38 -7.17 1.05 9.75
N PHE A 39 -6.63 2.27 9.77
CA PHE A 39 -7.39 3.47 10.06
C PHE A 39 -8.24 3.80 8.84
N THR A 40 -9.56 3.65 8.93
CA THR A 40 -10.50 3.78 7.79
C THR A 40 -10.54 5.17 7.16
N GLN A 41 -9.97 6.17 7.82
CA GLN A 41 -9.88 7.52 7.30
C GLN A 41 -8.88 7.58 6.15
N ASP A 42 -9.33 8.09 5.00
CA ASP A 42 -8.46 8.52 3.92
C ASP A 42 -7.77 9.82 4.34
N THR A 43 -6.51 9.68 4.74
CA THR A 43 -5.69 10.79 5.19
C THR A 43 -4.76 11.23 4.07
N SER A 44 -4.57 12.55 3.92
CA SER A 44 -3.59 13.11 2.98
C SER A 44 -2.18 12.54 3.20
N ILE A 45 -1.88 12.11 4.43
CA ILE A 45 -0.61 11.45 4.77
C ILE A 45 -0.43 10.14 3.97
N LYS A 46 -1.46 9.28 3.89
CA LYS A 46 -1.40 8.04 3.11
C LYS A 46 -1.12 8.32 1.64
N GLU A 47 -1.80 9.31 1.08
CA GLU A 47 -1.62 9.71 -0.32
C GLU A 47 -0.22 10.24 -0.59
N ILE A 48 0.27 11.16 0.25
CA ILE A 48 1.63 11.69 0.15
C ILE A 48 2.64 10.55 0.22
N CYS A 49 2.50 9.61 1.15
CA CYS A 49 3.42 8.48 1.26
C CYS A 49 3.44 7.61 0.00
N ILE A 50 2.27 7.26 -0.54
CA ILE A 50 2.17 6.41 -1.74
C ILE A 50 2.70 7.14 -2.97
N TYR A 51 2.21 8.34 -3.25
CA TYR A 51 2.60 9.08 -4.45
C TYR A 51 4.10 9.44 -4.41
N SER A 52 4.62 9.83 -3.25
CA SER A 52 6.07 10.09 -3.09
C SER A 52 6.88 8.82 -3.30
N SER A 53 6.43 7.68 -2.77
CA SER A 53 7.10 6.39 -2.99
C SER A 53 7.12 6.01 -4.46
N ILE A 54 6.01 6.18 -5.18
CA ILE A 54 5.92 5.92 -6.62
C ILE A 54 6.89 6.81 -7.39
N VAL A 55 6.89 8.12 -7.11
CA VAL A 55 7.80 9.07 -7.78
C VAL A 55 9.27 8.72 -7.54
N PHE A 56 9.64 8.38 -6.30
CA PHE A 56 11.02 8.00 -5.98
C PHE A 56 11.42 6.69 -6.67
N VAL A 57 10.53 5.72 -6.72
CA VAL A 57 10.75 4.42 -7.39
C VAL A 57 10.89 4.61 -8.89
N LEU A 58 10.06 5.43 -9.52
CA LEU A 58 10.17 5.79 -10.94
C LEU A 58 11.50 6.48 -11.22
N PHE A 59 11.90 7.44 -10.38
CA PHE A 59 13.19 8.13 -10.52
C PHE A 59 14.38 7.17 -10.40
N LEU A 60 14.36 6.26 -9.42
CA LEU A 60 15.40 5.24 -9.23
C LEU A 60 15.48 4.26 -10.41
N SER A 61 14.31 3.88 -10.96
CA SER A 61 14.19 3.01 -12.13
C SER A 61 14.75 3.67 -13.40
N LEU A 62 14.33 4.90 -13.69
CA LEU A 62 14.82 5.68 -14.83
C LEU A 62 16.33 5.94 -14.74
N SER A 63 16.84 6.12 -13.53
CA SER A 63 18.27 6.31 -13.28
C SER A 63 19.10 5.01 -13.36
N ARG A 64 18.46 3.86 -13.62
CA ARG A 64 19.08 2.51 -13.61
C ARG A 64 19.91 2.23 -12.34
N GLN A 65 19.47 2.75 -11.19
CA GLN A 65 20.17 2.55 -9.90
C GLN A 65 19.57 1.39 -9.08
N PHE A 66 18.54 0.73 -9.60
CA PHE A 66 17.86 -0.36 -8.91
C PHE A 66 17.31 -1.36 -9.93
N ASP A 67 17.67 -2.63 -9.79
CA ASP A 67 17.19 -3.70 -10.65
C ASP A 67 15.85 -4.21 -10.11
N PHE A 68 14.76 -3.89 -10.81
CA PHE A 68 13.44 -4.42 -10.48
C PHE A 68 13.33 -5.86 -10.96
N SER A 69 13.02 -6.77 -10.04
CA SER A 69 12.72 -8.16 -10.37
C SER A 69 11.22 -8.40 -10.32
N PHE A 70 10.70 -8.92 -11.43
CA PHE A 70 9.33 -9.43 -11.55
C PHE A 70 9.24 -10.92 -11.20
N LYS A 71 10.37 -11.57 -10.88
CA LYS A 71 10.43 -13.00 -10.58
C LYS A 71 10.43 -13.21 -9.08
N THR A 72 9.25 -13.19 -8.47
CA THR A 72 9.09 -13.47 -7.04
C THR A 72 8.05 -14.58 -6.82
N PRO A 73 8.15 -15.36 -5.73
CA PRO A 73 7.19 -16.45 -5.45
C PRO A 73 5.74 -15.96 -5.33
N LEU A 74 5.51 -14.67 -5.01
CA LEU A 74 4.18 -14.06 -4.96
C LEU A 74 3.62 -13.67 -6.33
N THR A 75 4.43 -13.69 -7.39
CA THR A 75 4.02 -13.24 -8.74
C THR A 75 2.87 -14.09 -9.29
N ALA A 76 2.86 -15.39 -8.99
CA ALA A 76 1.78 -16.27 -9.43
C ALA A 76 0.43 -15.90 -8.79
N GLY A 77 0.39 -15.71 -7.47
CA GLY A 77 -0.82 -15.26 -6.77
C GLY A 77 -1.27 -13.88 -7.22
N PHE A 78 -0.30 -13.01 -7.53
CA PHE A 78 -0.56 -11.69 -8.06
C PHE A 78 -1.19 -11.69 -9.47
N ILE A 79 -0.68 -12.53 -10.37
CA ILE A 79 -1.27 -12.73 -11.70
C ILE A 79 -2.69 -13.29 -11.58
N LEU A 80 -2.91 -14.26 -10.69
CA LEU A 80 -4.22 -14.83 -10.44
C LEU A 80 -5.22 -13.76 -9.96
N PHE A 81 -4.80 -12.87 -9.05
CA PHE A 81 -5.63 -11.77 -8.56
C PHE A 81 -6.02 -10.80 -9.69
N ILE A 82 -5.07 -10.47 -10.58
CA ILE A 82 -5.36 -9.62 -11.75
C ILE A 82 -6.38 -10.31 -12.67
N ILE A 83 -6.13 -11.57 -13.02
CA ILE A 83 -7.05 -12.34 -13.88
C ILE A 83 -8.45 -12.39 -13.26
N TRP A 84 -8.53 -12.66 -11.95
CA TRP A 84 -9.79 -12.70 -11.22
C TRP A 84 -10.54 -11.36 -11.27
N THR A 85 -9.82 -10.24 -11.12
CA THR A 85 -10.39 -8.89 -11.24
C THR A 85 -11.01 -8.66 -12.62
N PHE A 86 -10.32 -9.09 -13.69
CA PHE A 86 -10.83 -8.96 -15.05
C PHE A 86 -12.02 -9.90 -15.35
N ILE A 87 -12.09 -11.07 -14.72
CA ILE A 87 -13.24 -11.96 -14.82
C ILE A 87 -14.47 -11.37 -14.12
N GLY A 88 -14.29 -10.63 -13.01
CA GLY A 88 -15.38 -10.00 -12.27
C GLY A 88 -15.97 -8.74 -12.93
N LEU A 89 -15.20 -8.09 -13.81
CA LEU A 89 -15.56 -6.84 -14.51
C LEU A 89 -16.93 -6.87 -15.22
N PRO A 90 -17.27 -7.90 -16.03
CA PRO A 90 -18.56 -7.99 -16.71
C PRO A 90 -19.76 -8.09 -15.77
N PHE A 91 -19.55 -8.59 -14.55
CA PHE A 91 -20.56 -8.78 -13.51
C PHE A 91 -20.72 -7.55 -12.60
N ALA A 92 -19.98 -6.46 -12.85
CA ALA A 92 -20.10 -5.25 -12.05
C ALA A 92 -21.44 -4.54 -12.27
N LEU A 93 -22.12 -4.24 -11.17
CA LEU A 93 -23.46 -3.65 -11.14
C LEU A 93 -23.52 -2.25 -11.77
N ASN A 94 -22.44 -1.46 -11.65
CA ASN A 94 -22.38 -0.07 -12.12
C ASN A 94 -21.16 0.20 -13.01
N ARG A 95 -21.21 -0.32 -14.24
CA ARG A 95 -20.14 -0.26 -15.25
C ARG A 95 -19.43 1.09 -15.43
N PRO A 96 -20.12 2.26 -15.47
CA PRO A 96 -19.44 3.54 -15.65
C PRO A 96 -18.54 3.94 -14.47
N ASN A 97 -18.90 3.60 -13.23
CA ASN A 97 -18.02 3.82 -12.07
C ASN A 97 -16.92 2.75 -12.00
N THR A 98 -17.20 1.52 -12.43
CA THR A 98 -16.26 0.40 -12.34
C THR A 98 -14.92 0.67 -13.05
N ILE A 99 -14.92 1.36 -14.19
CA ILE A 99 -13.68 1.65 -14.94
C ILE A 99 -12.78 2.60 -14.15
N HIS A 100 -13.38 3.65 -13.56
CA HIS A 100 -12.65 4.61 -12.75
C HIS A 100 -12.11 3.95 -11.48
N ASP A 101 -12.93 3.15 -10.80
CA ASP A 101 -12.55 2.43 -9.57
C ASP A 101 -11.42 1.43 -9.83
N ILE A 102 -11.46 0.72 -10.96
CA ILE A 102 -10.37 -0.19 -11.35
C ILE A 102 -9.11 0.60 -11.64
N TYR A 103 -9.18 1.66 -12.45
CA TYR A 103 -7.98 2.42 -12.78
C TYR A 103 -7.34 3.04 -11.53
N ALA A 104 -8.14 3.69 -10.68
CA ALA A 104 -7.65 4.39 -9.50
C ALA A 104 -7.14 3.42 -8.42
N HIS A 105 -7.84 2.31 -8.18
CA HIS A 105 -7.48 1.39 -7.10
C HIS A 105 -6.58 0.24 -7.55
N LEU A 106 -6.86 -0.43 -8.67
CA LEU A 106 -6.05 -1.58 -9.11
C LEU A 106 -4.61 -1.14 -9.41
N LEU A 107 -4.43 -0.02 -10.12
CA LEU A 107 -3.10 0.48 -10.45
C LEU A 107 -2.31 0.90 -9.20
N LYS A 108 -2.99 1.54 -8.24
CA LYS A 108 -2.40 1.93 -6.96
C LYS A 108 -1.93 0.71 -6.17
N TYR A 109 -2.76 -0.33 -6.07
CA TYR A 109 -2.38 -1.56 -5.37
C TYR A 109 -1.33 -2.37 -6.12
N LEU A 110 -1.32 -2.35 -7.45
CA LEU A 110 -0.26 -2.91 -8.31
C LEU A 110 1.09 -2.23 -8.00
N ALA A 111 1.11 -0.90 -7.93
CA ALA A 111 2.31 -0.15 -7.58
C ALA A 111 2.79 -0.49 -6.16
N ILE A 112 1.89 -0.49 -5.16
CA ILE A 112 2.21 -0.86 -3.78
C ILE A 112 2.83 -2.25 -3.71
N TYR A 113 2.20 -3.24 -4.37
CA TYR A 113 2.70 -4.60 -4.43
C TYR A 113 4.14 -4.67 -4.97
N TYR A 114 4.39 -4.03 -6.11
CA TYR A 114 5.72 -4.04 -6.73
C TYR A 114 6.78 -3.39 -5.85
N ILE A 115 6.46 -2.27 -5.20
CA ILE A 115 7.38 -1.60 -4.28
C ILE A 115 7.69 -2.51 -3.10
N LEU A 116 6.68 -3.13 -2.48
CA LEU A 116 6.88 -4.01 -1.33
C LEU A 116 7.77 -5.20 -1.67
N VAL A 117 7.47 -5.90 -2.75
CA VAL A 117 8.20 -7.10 -3.17
C VAL A 117 9.67 -6.80 -3.48
N ASN A 118 9.95 -5.65 -4.10
CA ASN A 118 11.32 -5.30 -4.48
C ASN A 118 12.14 -4.70 -3.33
N PHE A 119 11.54 -3.84 -2.50
CA PHE A 119 12.26 -3.16 -1.41
C PHE A 119 12.36 -3.99 -0.12
N PHE A 120 11.38 -4.86 0.15
CA PHE A 120 11.31 -5.73 1.33
C PHE A 120 11.67 -7.19 1.00
N SER A 121 12.67 -7.38 0.15
CA SER A 121 13.10 -8.70 -0.33
C SER A 121 13.87 -9.53 0.70
N SER A 122 14.37 -8.93 1.79
CA SER A 122 15.10 -9.66 2.84
C SER A 122 14.19 -10.09 3.99
N ARG A 123 14.50 -11.23 4.61
CA ARG A 123 13.74 -11.78 5.75
C ARG A 123 13.60 -10.79 6.91
N GLN A 124 14.65 -10.01 7.18
CA GLN A 124 14.65 -8.97 8.22
C GLN A 124 13.66 -7.84 7.89
N LYS A 125 13.69 -7.35 6.65
CA LYS A 125 12.78 -6.28 6.20
C LYS A 125 11.33 -6.75 6.18
N LEU A 126 11.08 -7.97 5.70
CA LEU A 126 9.75 -8.57 5.71
C LEU A 126 9.24 -8.80 7.14
N SER A 127 10.10 -9.21 8.07
CA SER A 127 9.74 -9.32 9.48
C SER A 127 9.38 -7.95 10.08
N ALA A 128 10.13 -6.90 9.77
CA ALA A 128 9.80 -5.54 10.20
C ALA A 128 8.44 -5.07 9.65
N LEU A 129 8.17 -5.36 8.37
CA LEU A 129 6.89 -5.07 7.73
C LEU A 129 5.71 -5.71 8.50
N ILE A 130 5.83 -7.00 8.80
CA ILE A 130 4.82 -7.76 9.54
C ILE A 130 4.61 -7.17 10.94
N TRP A 131 5.69 -6.87 11.67
CA TRP A 131 5.59 -6.26 12.99
C TRP A 131 4.90 -4.89 12.97
N VAL A 132 5.18 -4.06 11.95
CA VAL A 132 4.48 -2.77 11.78
C VAL A 132 2.99 -2.97 11.53
N MET A 133 2.62 -3.95 10.69
CA MET A 133 1.20 -4.27 10.44
C MET A 133 0.49 -4.78 11.71
N ILE A 134 1.13 -5.67 12.47
CA ILE A 134 0.59 -6.18 13.74
C ILE A 134 0.40 -5.03 14.74
N ALA A 135 1.43 -4.20 14.93
CA ALA A 135 1.39 -3.07 15.86
C ALA A 135 0.29 -2.06 15.47
N SER A 136 0.19 -1.75 14.19
CA SER A 136 -0.87 -0.90 13.65
C SER A 136 -2.27 -1.45 13.93
N GLY A 137 -2.51 -2.72 13.60
CA GLY A 137 -3.80 -3.37 13.85
C GLY A 137 -4.15 -3.42 15.34
N MET A 138 -3.15 -3.64 16.20
CA MET A 138 -3.33 -3.62 17.65
C MET A 138 -3.74 -2.23 18.14
N VAL A 139 -3.02 -1.17 17.73
CA VAL A 139 -3.35 0.22 18.10
C VAL A 139 -4.76 0.59 17.63
N TYR A 140 -5.09 0.27 16.38
CA TYR A 140 -6.42 0.54 15.83
C TYR A 140 -7.51 -0.20 16.61
N THR A 141 -7.30 -1.49 16.93
CA THR A 141 -8.28 -2.30 17.66
C THR A 141 -8.49 -1.76 19.08
N ILE A 142 -7.42 -1.44 19.81
CA ILE A 142 -7.49 -0.87 21.16
C ILE A 142 -8.24 0.46 21.13
N TRP A 143 -7.91 1.34 20.19
CA TRP A 143 -8.60 2.62 20.01
C TRP A 143 -10.08 2.40 19.73
N TYR A 144 -10.42 1.54 18.76
CA TYR A 144 -11.79 1.30 18.35
C TYR A 144 -12.64 0.67 19.46
N MET A 145 -12.07 -0.27 20.23
CA MET A 145 -12.73 -0.83 21.42
C MET A 145 -12.93 0.23 22.50
N SER A 146 -11.91 1.04 22.79
CA SER A 146 -12.01 2.10 23.79
C SER A 146 -13.05 3.14 23.42
N TYR A 147 -13.06 3.57 22.16
CA TYR A 147 -14.06 4.51 21.64
C TYR A 147 -15.48 3.93 21.73
N PHE A 148 -15.67 2.68 21.33
CA PHE A 148 -17.00 2.06 21.32
C PHE A 148 -17.54 1.78 22.73
N TYR A 149 -16.74 1.19 23.62
CA TYR A 149 -17.23 0.77 24.93
C TYR A 149 -17.11 1.87 25.98
N LEU A 150 -16.04 2.67 25.97
CA LEU A 150 -15.80 3.68 27.02
C LEU A 150 -16.38 5.04 26.66
N TYR A 151 -16.17 5.51 25.41
CA TYR A 151 -16.61 6.85 25.01
C TYR A 151 -18.09 6.88 24.62
N LEU A 152 -18.55 5.92 23.81
CA LEU A 152 -19.97 5.81 23.44
C LEU A 152 -20.82 5.11 24.51
N GLY A 153 -20.19 4.45 25.49
CA GLY A 153 -20.88 3.82 26.63
C GLY A 153 -21.68 2.57 26.29
N HIS A 154 -21.36 1.88 25.19
CA HIS A 154 -22.04 0.65 24.78
C HIS A 154 -21.76 -0.53 25.72
N ASN A 155 -22.71 -1.45 25.83
CA ASN A 155 -22.54 -2.69 26.60
C ASN A 155 -21.79 -3.75 25.78
N LEU A 156 -21.14 -4.70 26.46
CA LEU A 156 -20.43 -5.81 25.79
C LEU A 156 -21.33 -6.65 24.88
N SER A 157 -22.62 -6.76 25.22
CA SER A 157 -23.63 -7.49 24.45
C SER A 157 -23.97 -6.85 23.09
N ASP A 158 -23.72 -5.55 22.91
CA ASP A 158 -24.23 -4.79 21.76
C ASP A 158 -23.62 -5.24 20.43
N ARG A 159 -22.45 -5.91 20.46
CA ARG A 159 -21.83 -6.52 19.28
C ARG A 159 -22.16 -8.00 19.07
N LEU A 160 -22.74 -8.65 20.08
CA LEU A 160 -23.21 -10.05 19.97
C LEU A 160 -24.60 -10.10 19.32
N ILE A 161 -25.35 -9.01 19.42
CA ILE A 161 -26.59 -8.80 18.69
C ILE A 161 -26.19 -8.34 17.29
N ILE A 162 -26.39 -9.20 16.29
CA ILE A 162 -26.37 -8.78 14.89
C ILE A 162 -27.58 -7.85 14.74
N PHE A 163 -27.39 -6.54 14.90
CA PHE A 163 -28.42 -5.56 14.52
C PHE A 163 -28.48 -5.54 12.99
N PRO A 164 -29.55 -6.05 12.35
CA PRO A 164 -29.74 -5.82 10.94
C PRO A 164 -30.27 -4.40 10.82
N TYR A 165 -29.40 -3.42 10.56
CA TYR A 165 -29.73 -2.21 9.80
C TYR A 165 -31.11 -1.58 10.17
N ARG A 166 -31.44 -1.41 11.46
CA ARG A 166 -32.80 -1.04 11.91
C ARG A 166 -32.96 0.44 12.30
N ASP A 167 -31.95 1.28 12.06
CA ASP A 167 -31.97 2.67 12.53
C ASP A 167 -32.10 3.71 11.41
N TYR A 168 -32.08 3.31 10.13
CA TYR A 168 -32.31 4.24 9.00
C TYR A 168 -33.80 4.46 8.66
N ILE A 169 -34.73 3.73 9.28
CA ILE A 169 -36.16 3.80 8.94
C ILE A 169 -36.89 4.94 9.70
N TYR A 170 -36.32 5.48 10.77
CA TYR A 170 -37.02 6.49 11.60
C TYR A 170 -36.65 7.95 11.31
N VAL A 171 -35.88 8.23 10.25
CA VAL A 171 -35.56 9.62 9.82
C VAL A 171 -36.47 10.12 8.68
N VAL A 172 -37.37 9.28 8.19
CA VAL A 172 -38.39 9.67 7.19
C VAL A 172 -39.78 9.37 7.75
N ALA A 173 -40.17 10.13 8.77
CA ALA A 173 -41.55 10.23 9.24
C ALA A 173 -41.93 11.72 9.29
#